data_AF-A0A2S6C1N0-F1
#
_entry.id   AF-A0A2S6C1N0-F1
#
_cell.length_a   1.000
_cell.length_b   1.000
_cell.length_c   1.000
_cell.angle_alpha   90.00
_cell.angle_beta   90.00
_cell.angle_gamma   90.00
#
_symmetry.space_group_name_H-M   'P 1'
#
loop_
_entity.id
_entity.type
_entity.pdbx_description
1 polymer ?
#
loop_
_entity_poly.entity_id
_entity_poly.type
_entity_poly.pdbx_seq_one_letter_code
_entity_poly.pdbx_strand_id
1 'polypeptide(L)'
;MEHLSNHDTAPSNAQGYYLSIADVDVHHAFRCLDDAQNLDNLLEDARSTDSRNFVVDFSDGTAWATFDLTPNGIAALIDTERPDCLNTRWINVWHPFEQTKMLEALAQRYDFSPRLLGLMCSDPKQPRKATLSPSLKQSVHKREPRKRKAVSFETAVSYEEADELSIHSSTSSMSTAMNGNHYKIASELWHYTSVDMGRNYLCVGYNSLYGTKPADRSTDSQSSGDNLPHCTRVWTWLVLTTDNTIITVHEDPFPLVQGSYSPLQRRILAELRRNLISVFRSLSTVNADSLLERNPLTLLPLRNRLGSTPEETAHRSSDAPGLLFYYLFENWSNSFTLVTRKDSRYGVELAALRAAMFEQPTLEHIDRLDTIGKELGVLRRHYDAYIRIIDRLLEPQGPTMASLQNSQIVGSDDSASVSTIRPRVNGPVVREKESILGVSLSSAARIRFRRFRDQIDLYALKEVEEYSKQKESLVSLASTFLLTFPERGEEAELIPYGILEL
;
A
#
# COMPACT_ATOMS: atom_id res chain seq x y z
N MET A 1 -47.15 -13.46 -16.78
CA MET A 1 -47.61 -12.23 -16.07
C MET A 1 -47.18 -12.33 -14.61
N GLU A 2 -45.88 -12.56 -14.38
CA GLU A 2 -45.20 -12.65 -13.08
C GLU A 2 -43.75 -12.25 -13.33
N HIS A 3 -43.43 -10.96 -13.31
CA HIS A 3 -42.05 -10.48 -13.43
C HIS A 3 -41.85 -9.09 -12.80
N LEU A 4 -42.70 -8.70 -11.84
CA LEU A 4 -42.73 -7.33 -11.28
C LEU A 4 -42.51 -7.26 -9.76
N SER A 5 -42.01 -8.31 -9.07
CA SER A 5 -41.95 -8.29 -7.58
C SER A 5 -40.58 -8.47 -6.92
N ASN A 6 -39.48 -8.67 -7.66
CA ASN A 6 -38.18 -8.93 -7.00
C ASN A 6 -37.31 -7.70 -6.73
N HIS A 7 -37.55 -6.56 -7.39
CA HIS A 7 -36.74 -5.36 -7.15
C HIS A 7 -37.21 -4.54 -5.93
N ASP A 8 -38.50 -4.57 -5.60
CA ASP A 8 -39.06 -3.80 -4.47
C ASP A 8 -38.82 -4.48 -3.10
N THR A 9 -38.48 -5.77 -3.07
CA THR A 9 -38.29 -6.54 -1.83
C THR A 9 -36.88 -6.45 -1.27
N ALA A 10 -35.86 -6.32 -2.13
CA ALA A 10 -34.46 -6.29 -1.69
C ALA A 10 -34.11 -5.08 -0.77
N PRO A 11 -34.56 -3.84 -1.05
CA PRO A 11 -34.32 -2.70 -0.17
C PRO A 11 -35.03 -2.85 1.19
N SER A 12 -36.27 -3.36 1.18
CA SER A 12 -37.04 -3.61 2.40
C SER A 12 -36.40 -4.70 3.27
N ASN A 13 -35.84 -5.74 2.66
CA ASN A 13 -35.14 -6.80 3.37
C ASN A 13 -33.82 -6.31 3.98
N ALA A 14 -33.08 -5.46 3.26
CA ALA A 14 -31.86 -4.85 3.79
C ALA A 14 -32.16 -3.93 5.00
N GLN A 15 -33.20 -3.11 4.93
CA GLN A 15 -33.60 -2.27 6.06
C GLN A 15 -34.04 -3.11 7.27
N GLY A 16 -34.79 -4.18 7.05
CA GLY A 16 -35.17 -5.13 8.10
C GLY A 16 -33.97 -5.81 8.76
N TYR A 17 -32.92 -6.11 7.99
CA TYR A 17 -31.66 -6.63 8.52
C TYR A 17 -30.97 -5.63 9.46
N TYR A 18 -30.83 -4.36 9.08
CA TYR A 18 -30.17 -3.40 9.98
C TYR A 18 -30.96 -3.14 11.27
N LEU A 19 -32.29 -3.19 11.22
CA LEU A 19 -33.16 -3.05 12.40
C LEU A 19 -33.11 -4.28 13.34
N SER A 20 -32.66 -5.44 12.85
CA SER A 20 -32.55 -6.66 13.67
C SER A 20 -31.23 -6.74 14.44
N ILE A 21 -30.24 -5.92 14.09
CA ILE A 21 -28.93 -5.90 14.74
C ILE A 21 -29.08 -5.36 16.16
N ALA A 22 -28.39 -5.97 17.13
CA ALA A 22 -28.47 -5.62 18.55
C ALA A 22 -27.66 -4.35 18.91
N ASP A 23 -27.76 -3.30 18.10
CA ASP A 23 -27.10 -2.01 18.31
C ASP A 23 -27.94 -0.87 17.70
N VAL A 24 -28.29 0.12 18.52
CA VAL A 24 -29.20 1.23 18.13
C VAL A 24 -28.52 2.19 17.14
N ASP A 25 -27.19 2.33 17.20
CA ASP A 25 -26.46 3.19 16.28
C ASP A 25 -26.59 2.62 14.85
N VAL A 26 -26.61 1.29 14.71
CA VAL A 26 -26.73 0.62 13.40
C VAL A 26 -28.13 0.79 12.76
N HIS A 27 -29.20 0.84 13.57
CA HIS A 27 -30.60 0.87 13.10
C HIS A 27 -30.91 1.98 12.11
N HIS A 28 -30.26 3.14 12.27
CA HIS A 28 -30.53 4.35 11.49
C HIS A 28 -29.33 4.86 10.70
N ALA A 29 -28.16 4.23 10.82
CA ALA A 29 -26.94 4.74 10.22
C ALA A 29 -26.77 4.36 8.74
N PHE A 30 -27.39 3.25 8.29
CA PHE A 30 -27.29 2.80 6.90
C PHE A 30 -28.26 3.55 5.97
N ARG A 31 -27.71 4.07 4.88
CA ARG A 31 -28.44 4.80 3.83
C ARG A 31 -28.27 4.09 2.49
N CYS A 32 -29.33 4.03 1.70
CA CYS A 32 -29.32 3.39 0.38
C CYS A 32 -28.48 4.22 -0.61
N LEU A 33 -27.45 3.62 -1.21
CA LEU A 33 -26.59 4.24 -2.22
C LEU A 33 -27.27 4.40 -3.58
N ASP A 34 -28.35 3.65 -3.80
CA ASP A 34 -29.16 3.71 -5.03
C ASP A 34 -30.20 4.84 -5.00
N ASP A 35 -30.29 5.57 -3.88
CA ASP A 35 -31.09 6.80 -3.77
C ASP A 35 -30.22 8.02 -4.10
N ALA A 36 -30.63 8.77 -5.13
CA ALA A 36 -29.94 9.96 -5.58
C ALA A 36 -29.80 11.04 -4.50
N GLN A 37 -30.74 11.13 -3.54
CA GLN A 37 -30.67 12.10 -2.45
C GLN A 37 -29.57 11.76 -1.43
N ASN A 38 -29.29 10.47 -1.26
CA ASN A 38 -28.26 9.99 -0.33
C ASN A 38 -26.88 9.97 -0.98
N LEU A 39 -26.80 9.70 -2.29
CA LEU A 39 -25.53 9.47 -2.99
C LEU A 39 -24.56 10.65 -2.84
N ASP A 40 -25.01 11.88 -3.05
CA ASP A 40 -24.12 13.04 -2.97
C ASP A 40 -23.57 13.24 -1.56
N ASN A 41 -24.40 13.08 -0.53
CA ASN A 41 -23.98 13.16 0.87
C ASN A 41 -22.98 12.04 1.24
N LEU A 42 -23.27 10.80 0.84
CA LEU A 42 -22.39 9.65 1.10
C LEU A 42 -21.05 9.78 0.34
N LEU A 43 -21.07 10.37 -0.86
CA LEU A 43 -19.85 10.67 -1.59
C LEU A 43 -19.03 11.75 -0.87
N GLU A 44 -19.64 12.82 -0.38
CA GLU A 44 -18.97 13.86 0.43
C GLU A 44 -18.37 13.27 1.71
N ASP A 45 -19.10 12.43 2.42
CA ASP A 45 -18.61 11.71 3.61
C ASP A 45 -17.37 10.84 3.26
N ALA A 46 -17.39 10.17 2.10
CA ALA A 46 -16.24 9.42 1.59
C ALA A 46 -15.05 10.31 1.19
N ARG A 47 -15.28 11.58 0.82
CA ARG A 47 -14.18 12.54 0.52
C ARG A 47 -13.62 13.16 1.80
N SER A 48 -14.45 13.36 2.81
CA SER A 48 -14.15 14.11 4.03
C SER A 48 -12.96 13.53 4.79
N THR A 49 -11.97 14.36 5.15
CA THR A 49 -10.82 13.98 6.00
C THR A 49 -11.21 13.55 7.39
N ASP A 50 -12.42 13.86 7.81
CA ASP A 50 -12.90 13.65 9.16
C ASP A 50 -13.55 12.27 9.35
N SER A 51 -13.90 11.59 8.24
CA SER A 51 -14.41 10.22 8.30
C SER A 51 -13.30 9.26 8.74
N ARG A 52 -13.60 8.48 9.77
CA ARG A 52 -12.71 7.51 10.41
C ARG A 52 -12.92 6.11 9.86
N ASN A 53 -14.16 5.72 9.59
CA ASN A 53 -14.45 4.45 8.95
C ASN A 53 -15.73 4.52 8.13
N PHE A 54 -15.93 3.52 7.28
CA PHE A 54 -17.23 3.31 6.64
C PHE A 54 -17.47 1.83 6.37
N VAL A 55 -18.74 1.49 6.22
CA VAL A 55 -19.17 0.16 5.78
C VAL A 55 -20.11 0.29 4.60
N VAL A 56 -19.90 -0.53 3.58
CA VAL A 56 -20.79 -0.68 2.44
C VAL A 56 -21.19 -2.14 2.30
N ASP A 57 -22.49 -2.41 2.38
CA ASP A 57 -23.06 -3.70 2.03
C ASP A 57 -23.73 -3.58 0.67
N PHE A 58 -23.41 -4.47 -0.26
CA PHE A 58 -24.00 -4.44 -1.59
C PHE A 58 -24.20 -5.83 -2.19
N SER A 59 -25.08 -5.86 -3.17
CA SER A 59 -25.28 -6.94 -4.14
C SER A 59 -25.60 -6.36 -5.50
N ASP A 60 -25.96 -7.20 -6.47
CA ASP A 60 -26.46 -6.70 -7.75
C ASP A 60 -27.72 -5.84 -7.56
N GLY A 61 -28.60 -6.21 -6.62
CA GLY A 61 -29.93 -5.61 -6.45
C GLY A 61 -29.97 -4.34 -5.60
N THR A 62 -29.09 -4.18 -4.61
CA THR A 62 -29.09 -3.01 -3.71
C THR A 62 -27.71 -2.73 -3.13
N ALA A 63 -27.41 -1.48 -2.80
CA ALA A 63 -26.25 -1.11 -1.98
C ALA A 63 -26.61 -0.11 -0.89
N TRP A 64 -26.01 -0.29 0.28
CA TRP A 64 -26.23 0.51 1.48
C TRP A 64 -24.89 0.87 2.10
N ALA A 65 -24.76 2.10 2.56
CA ALA A 65 -23.54 2.58 3.17
C ALA A 65 -23.79 3.34 4.46
N THR A 66 -22.79 3.31 5.34
CA THR A 66 -22.75 4.08 6.57
C THR A 66 -21.32 4.49 6.90
N PHE A 67 -21.16 5.53 7.73
CA PHE A 67 -19.89 6.11 8.11
C PHE A 67 -19.77 6.17 9.63
N ASP A 68 -18.54 6.10 10.11
CA ASP A 68 -18.15 6.33 11.50
C ASP A 68 -18.90 5.46 12.52
N LEU A 69 -19.09 4.18 12.19
CA LEU A 69 -19.64 3.20 13.13
C LEU A 69 -18.69 3.03 14.32
N THR A 70 -19.29 2.82 15.49
CA THR A 70 -18.57 2.54 16.73
C THR A 70 -17.99 1.12 16.69
N PRO A 71 -16.97 0.81 17.51
CA PRO A 71 -16.45 -0.56 17.62
C PRO A 71 -17.52 -1.60 17.99
N ASN A 72 -18.49 -1.21 18.83
CA ASN A 72 -19.60 -2.07 19.22
C ASN A 72 -20.57 -2.29 18.05
N GLY A 73 -20.89 -1.23 17.31
CA GLY A 73 -21.74 -1.33 16.11
C GLY A 73 -21.11 -2.23 15.04
N ILE A 74 -19.79 -2.13 14.82
CA ILE A 74 -19.07 -3.04 13.91
C ILE A 74 -19.12 -4.49 14.41
N ALA A 75 -18.85 -4.73 15.70
CA ALA A 75 -18.91 -6.07 16.28
C ALA A 75 -20.30 -6.70 16.13
N ALA A 76 -21.36 -5.96 16.48
CA ALA A 76 -22.74 -6.41 16.31
C ALA A 76 -23.09 -6.70 14.84
N LEU A 77 -22.60 -5.86 13.92
CA LEU A 77 -22.83 -5.98 12.48
C LEU A 77 -22.11 -7.20 11.86
N ILE A 78 -20.90 -7.55 12.30
CA ILE A 78 -20.16 -8.71 11.78
C ILE A 78 -20.59 -10.03 12.43
N ASP A 79 -21.16 -9.99 13.64
CA ASP A 79 -21.68 -11.17 14.31
C ASP A 79 -23.07 -11.59 13.83
N THR A 80 -23.85 -10.64 13.31
CA THR A 80 -25.18 -10.91 12.74
C THR A 80 -25.06 -11.48 11.33
N GLU A 81 -25.71 -12.62 11.06
CA GLU A 81 -25.73 -13.26 9.75
C GLU A 81 -26.32 -12.34 8.68
N ARG A 82 -25.58 -12.16 7.58
CA ARG A 82 -25.95 -11.24 6.51
C ARG A 82 -26.98 -11.89 5.58
N PRO A 83 -28.04 -11.18 5.17
CA PRO A 83 -29.04 -11.72 4.25
C PRO A 83 -28.49 -11.87 2.84
N ASP A 84 -29.05 -12.80 2.06
CA ASP A 84 -28.64 -13.05 0.66
C ASP A 84 -28.77 -11.83 -0.25
N CYS A 85 -29.65 -10.88 0.09
CA CYS A 85 -29.79 -9.62 -0.65
C CYS A 85 -28.58 -8.68 -0.52
N LEU A 86 -27.64 -8.98 0.39
CA LEU A 86 -26.40 -8.26 0.62
C LEU A 86 -25.26 -9.29 0.62
N ASN A 87 -24.68 -9.61 -0.53
CA ASN A 87 -23.70 -10.70 -0.63
C ASN A 87 -22.27 -10.27 -0.30
N THR A 88 -21.94 -8.99 -0.44
CA THR A 88 -20.58 -8.45 -0.27
C THR A 88 -20.59 -7.30 0.73
N ARG A 89 -19.62 -7.29 1.65
CA ARG A 89 -19.38 -6.17 2.57
C ARG A 89 -18.01 -5.59 2.33
N TRP A 90 -17.91 -4.27 2.41
CA TRP A 90 -16.67 -3.54 2.40
C TRP A 90 -16.57 -2.69 3.66
N ILE A 91 -15.56 -2.94 4.47
CA ILE A 91 -15.23 -2.15 5.65
C ILE A 91 -13.94 -1.39 5.36
N ASN A 92 -13.96 -0.07 5.51
CA ASN A 92 -12.77 0.76 5.36
C ASN A 92 -12.42 1.44 6.68
N VAL A 93 -11.16 1.36 7.08
CA VAL A 93 -10.63 1.94 8.31
C VAL A 93 -9.51 2.93 7.98
N TRP A 94 -9.69 4.18 8.38
CA TRP A 94 -8.67 5.22 8.34
C TRP A 94 -7.94 5.30 9.69
N HIS A 95 -6.67 5.67 9.70
CA HIS A 95 -5.92 5.92 10.94
C HIS A 95 -6.05 4.75 11.95
N PRO A 96 -5.62 3.53 11.61
CA PRO A 96 -5.88 2.32 12.39
C PRO A 96 -5.47 2.40 13.86
N PHE A 97 -4.40 3.15 14.15
CA PHE A 97 -3.92 3.39 15.51
C PHE A 97 -4.98 4.05 16.42
N GLU A 98 -5.91 4.83 15.88
CA GLU A 98 -6.97 5.48 16.64
C GLU A 98 -8.22 4.57 16.80
N GLN A 99 -8.24 3.42 16.10
CA GLN A 99 -9.38 2.50 16.01
C GLN A 99 -9.00 1.06 16.40
N THR A 100 -8.07 0.89 17.34
CA THR A 100 -7.56 -0.44 17.75
C THR A 100 -8.65 -1.40 18.19
N LYS A 101 -9.65 -0.94 18.97
CA LYS A 101 -10.78 -1.77 19.41
C LYS A 101 -11.62 -2.31 18.26
N MET A 102 -11.75 -1.55 17.16
CA MET A 102 -12.45 -2.02 15.97
C MET A 102 -11.64 -3.10 15.26
N LEU A 103 -10.32 -2.91 15.16
CA LEU A 103 -9.41 -3.91 14.58
C LEU A 103 -9.36 -5.19 15.42
N GLU A 104 -9.43 -5.07 16.74
CA GLU A 104 -9.54 -6.22 17.66
C GLU A 104 -10.82 -7.02 17.42
N ALA A 105 -11.97 -6.34 17.26
CA ALA A 105 -13.25 -7.00 16.95
C ALA A 105 -13.20 -7.73 15.59
N LEU A 106 -12.63 -7.09 14.55
CA LEU A 106 -12.43 -7.72 13.24
C LEU A 106 -11.48 -8.91 13.32
N ALA A 107 -10.37 -8.77 14.06
CA ALA A 107 -9.39 -9.83 14.26
C ALA A 107 -9.99 -11.04 14.98
N GLN A 108 -10.81 -10.80 15.99
CA GLN A 108 -11.51 -11.86 16.71
C GLN A 108 -12.49 -12.61 15.78
N ARG A 109 -13.26 -11.88 14.96
CA ARG A 109 -14.22 -12.48 14.03
C ARG A 109 -13.55 -13.31 12.94
N TYR A 110 -12.49 -12.78 12.34
CA TYR A 110 -11.84 -13.37 11.17
C TYR A 110 -10.56 -14.15 11.50
N ASP A 111 -10.28 -14.39 12.79
CA ASP A 111 -9.11 -15.15 13.28
C ASP A 111 -7.78 -14.59 12.74
N PHE A 112 -7.60 -13.26 12.77
CA PHE A 112 -6.34 -12.64 12.39
C PHE A 112 -5.21 -13.12 13.30
N SER A 113 -4.04 -13.42 12.73
CA SER A 113 -2.89 -13.80 13.53
C SER A 113 -2.52 -12.69 14.54
N PRO A 114 -2.03 -13.01 15.75
CA PRO A 114 -1.59 -12.00 16.72
C PRO A 114 -0.54 -11.05 16.12
N ARG A 115 0.30 -11.59 15.24
CA ARG A 115 1.28 -10.82 14.49
C ARG A 115 0.61 -9.80 13.58
N LEU A 116 -0.36 -10.20 12.77
CA LEU A 116 -1.06 -9.30 11.86
C LEU A 116 -1.78 -8.18 12.61
N LEU A 117 -2.51 -8.52 13.69
CA LEU A 117 -3.18 -7.54 14.53
C LEU A 117 -2.17 -6.56 15.17
N GLY A 118 -1.05 -7.06 15.69
CA GLY A 118 0.01 -6.22 16.25
C GLY A 118 0.62 -5.25 15.23
N LEU A 119 0.79 -5.68 13.97
CA LEU A 119 1.27 -4.81 12.89
C LEU A 119 0.23 -3.73 12.54
N MET A 120 -1.06 -4.09 12.42
CA MET A 120 -2.13 -3.14 12.11
C MET A 120 -2.34 -2.09 13.23
N CYS A 121 -2.20 -2.48 14.50
CA CYS A 121 -2.37 -1.61 15.66
C CYS A 121 -1.10 -0.85 16.09
N SER A 122 -0.03 -0.91 15.30
CA SER A 122 1.23 -0.23 15.63
C SER A 122 1.06 1.31 15.72
N ASP A 123 1.91 1.97 16.51
CA ASP A 123 1.85 3.43 16.72
C ASP A 123 2.71 4.20 15.70
N PRO A 124 2.13 5.02 14.81
CA PRO A 124 2.90 5.81 13.85
C PRO A 124 3.73 6.95 14.49
N LYS A 125 3.42 7.36 15.73
CA LYS A 125 3.98 8.56 16.39
C LYS A 125 5.26 8.29 17.18
N GLN A 126 5.87 7.11 17.08
CA GLN A 126 7.08 6.82 17.86
C GLN A 126 8.22 7.79 17.49
N PRO A 127 8.72 8.58 18.46
CA PRO A 127 9.80 9.51 18.18
C PRO A 127 11.05 8.73 17.79
N ARG A 128 11.76 9.19 16.75
CA ARG A 128 13.19 8.90 16.60
C ARG A 128 13.84 9.33 17.91
N LYS A 129 14.10 8.40 18.83
CA LYS A 129 15.04 8.68 19.91
C LYS A 129 16.36 8.98 19.21
N ALA A 130 16.70 10.25 19.12
CA ALA A 130 18.05 10.67 18.83
C ALA A 130 18.89 10.09 19.96
N THR A 131 19.45 8.90 19.75
CA THR A 131 20.51 8.39 20.60
C THR A 131 21.68 9.33 20.35
N LEU A 132 21.69 10.45 21.08
CA LEU A 132 22.91 11.17 21.37
C LEU A 132 23.81 10.14 22.02
N SER A 133 24.74 9.59 21.22
CA SER A 133 25.84 8.82 21.74
C SER A 133 26.48 9.64 22.86
N PRO A 134 26.58 9.12 24.09
CA PRO A 134 27.33 9.83 25.10
C PRO A 134 28.77 9.85 24.60
N SER A 135 29.23 11.05 24.23
CA SER A 135 30.63 11.38 24.07
C SER A 135 31.40 10.72 25.22
N LEU A 136 32.22 9.73 24.88
CA LEU A 136 33.19 9.12 25.78
C LEU A 136 34.14 10.23 26.22
N LYS A 137 33.84 10.85 27.37
CA LYS A 137 34.79 11.67 28.09
C LYS A 137 35.93 10.74 28.51
N GLN A 138 37.04 10.80 27.77
CA GLN A 138 38.32 10.22 28.19
C GLN A 138 38.64 10.73 29.61
N SER A 139 38.47 9.86 30.59
CA SER A 139 39.00 10.06 31.92
C SER A 139 40.50 9.79 31.87
N VAL A 140 41.27 10.88 31.94
CA VAL A 140 42.72 10.86 32.09
C VAL A 140 43.04 10.39 33.51
N HIS A 141 43.45 9.13 33.66
CA HIS A 141 44.19 8.68 34.84
C HIS A 141 45.66 8.49 34.51
N LYS A 142 46.47 9.44 35.01
CA LYS A 142 47.93 9.38 35.08
C LYS A 142 48.36 8.43 36.22
N ARG A 143 49.32 7.54 35.93
CA ARG A 143 50.53 7.17 36.71
C ARG A 143 51.06 5.84 36.17
N GLU A 144 52.18 5.76 35.43
CA GLU A 144 53.61 5.99 35.72
C GLU A 144 54.39 4.65 35.64
N PRO A 145 55.73 4.65 35.44
CA PRO A 145 56.33 3.97 34.29
C PRO A 145 57.31 2.84 34.67
N ARG A 146 57.60 1.92 33.73
CA ARG A 146 58.80 1.03 33.65
C ARG A 146 58.52 0.01 32.52
N LYS A 147 59.41 -0.41 31.61
CA LYS A 147 60.84 -0.24 31.33
C LYS A 147 61.01 -0.55 29.83
N ARG A 148 61.95 0.14 29.18
CA ARG A 148 62.39 -0.13 27.81
C ARG A 148 63.02 -1.52 27.69
N LYS A 149 62.66 -2.26 26.64
CA LYS A 149 63.56 -3.15 25.91
C LYS A 149 63.34 -2.93 24.42
N ALA A 150 64.43 -2.99 23.68
CA ALA A 150 64.58 -2.46 22.34
C ALA A 150 64.57 -3.57 21.27
N VAL A 151 64.22 -3.15 20.05
CA VAL A 151 64.54 -3.72 18.72
C VAL A 151 63.87 -5.04 18.32
N SER A 152 62.98 -4.97 17.33
CA SER A 152 63.19 -5.62 16.03
C SER A 152 62.17 -5.10 15.01
N PHE A 153 62.68 -4.68 13.85
CA PHE A 153 61.96 -4.25 12.67
C PHE A 153 61.89 -5.48 11.75
N GLU A 154 60.74 -6.16 11.69
CA GLU A 154 60.45 -7.05 10.56
C GLU A 154 58.98 -6.90 10.14
N THR A 155 58.85 -6.55 8.88
CA THR A 155 57.65 -6.43 8.06
C THR A 155 56.88 -7.75 8.03
N ALA A 156 55.63 -7.74 8.49
CA ALA A 156 54.63 -8.74 8.10
C ALA A 156 53.29 -8.04 7.93
N VAL A 157 52.87 -7.96 6.68
CA VAL A 157 51.55 -7.51 6.25
C VAL A 157 50.56 -8.61 6.62
N SER A 158 49.74 -8.40 7.63
CA SER A 158 48.52 -9.18 7.86
C SER A 158 47.33 -8.25 7.70
N TYR A 159 46.67 -8.34 6.55
CA TYR A 159 45.28 -7.94 6.40
C TYR A 159 44.46 -8.82 7.36
N GLU A 160 44.13 -8.31 8.54
CA GLU A 160 42.99 -8.85 9.28
C GLU A 160 41.75 -8.38 8.53
N GLU A 161 41.27 -9.27 7.67
CA GLU A 161 39.94 -9.28 7.09
C GLU A 161 38.96 -9.29 8.27
N ALA A 162 38.52 -8.10 8.67
CA ALA A 162 37.50 -7.93 9.68
C ALA A 162 36.24 -8.63 9.18
N ASP A 163 35.94 -9.79 9.77
CA ASP A 163 34.75 -10.59 9.53
C ASP A 163 33.50 -9.69 9.57
N GLU A 164 32.93 -9.40 8.40
CA GLU A 164 31.74 -8.55 8.23
C GLU A 164 30.55 -9.07 9.07
N LEU A 165 30.56 -10.35 9.45
CA LEU A 165 29.54 -10.97 10.31
C LEU A 165 29.62 -10.47 11.77
N SER A 166 30.77 -10.01 12.25
CA SER A 166 30.96 -9.52 13.63
C SER A 166 30.39 -8.10 13.81
N ILE A 167 30.42 -7.28 12.76
CA ILE A 167 29.88 -5.91 12.77
C ILE A 167 28.35 -5.92 12.83
N HIS A 168 27.70 -6.92 12.21
CA HIS A 168 26.25 -7.13 12.31
C HIS A 168 25.78 -7.78 13.62
N SER A 169 26.70 -8.40 14.37
CA SER A 169 26.43 -9.10 15.63
C SER A 169 26.48 -8.18 16.86
N SER A 170 26.84 -6.91 16.67
CA SER A 170 26.86 -5.88 17.72
C SER A 170 25.46 -5.29 17.94
N THR A 171 24.61 -6.03 18.64
CA THR A 171 23.71 -5.53 19.71
C THR A 171 22.92 -4.21 19.46
N SER A 172 22.25 -4.06 18.30
CA SER A 172 21.12 -3.12 18.15
C SER A 172 20.10 -3.50 17.04
N SER A 173 20.50 -4.32 16.07
CA SER A 173 19.68 -4.76 14.95
C SER A 173 18.64 -5.82 15.35
N MET A 174 18.99 -6.82 16.17
CA MET A 174 18.04 -7.85 16.61
C MET A 174 16.99 -7.33 17.61
N SER A 175 17.34 -6.42 18.52
CA SER A 175 16.37 -5.86 19.48
C SER A 175 15.34 -4.93 18.82
N THR A 176 15.71 -4.30 17.70
CA THR A 176 14.79 -3.43 16.95
C THR A 176 13.79 -4.24 16.11
N ALA A 177 14.16 -5.44 15.67
CA ALA A 177 13.25 -6.38 15.00
C ALA A 177 12.29 -7.07 15.99
N MET A 178 12.71 -7.32 17.24
CA MET A 178 11.88 -7.99 18.25
C MET A 178 10.94 -7.04 19.03
N ASN A 179 11.23 -5.73 19.09
CA ASN A 179 10.32 -4.68 19.58
C ASN A 179 9.72 -3.85 18.42
N GLY A 180 9.73 -4.39 17.20
CA GLY A 180 9.60 -3.65 15.95
C GLY A 180 8.21 -3.10 15.69
N ASN A 181 8.09 -1.78 15.80
CA ASN A 181 6.99 -1.02 15.23
C ASN A 181 7.00 -1.19 13.69
N HIS A 182 5.91 -1.73 13.13
CA HIS A 182 5.73 -1.93 11.68
C HIS A 182 6.05 -0.67 10.86
N TYR A 183 5.65 0.49 11.39
CA TYR A 183 5.87 1.78 10.73
C TYR A 183 7.35 2.06 10.47
N LYS A 184 8.26 1.56 11.31
CA LYS A 184 9.71 1.71 11.07
C LYS A 184 10.11 0.98 9.80
N ILE A 185 9.75 -0.31 9.69
CA ILE A 185 10.08 -1.14 8.52
C ILE A 185 9.40 -0.57 7.27
N ALA A 186 8.11 -0.25 7.36
CA ALA A 186 7.36 0.31 6.24
C ALA A 186 7.92 1.68 5.80
N SER A 187 8.40 2.51 6.72
CA SER A 187 9.01 3.82 6.41
C SER A 187 10.42 3.71 5.81
N GLU A 188 11.20 2.71 6.21
CA GLU A 188 12.58 2.52 5.76
C GLU A 188 12.65 1.78 4.42
N LEU A 189 11.72 0.85 4.15
CA LEU A 189 11.71 0.03 2.94
C LEU A 189 10.53 0.36 2.02
N TRP A 190 10.82 1.07 0.94
CA TRP A 190 9.85 1.48 -0.08
C TRP A 190 9.15 0.33 -0.81
N HIS A 191 9.84 -0.78 -1.01
CA HIS A 191 9.36 -1.97 -1.70
C HIS A 191 8.98 -3.08 -0.71
N TYR A 192 8.84 -2.76 0.58
CA TYR A 192 8.30 -3.69 1.55
C TYR A 192 6.87 -4.07 1.16
N THR A 193 6.59 -5.36 1.24
CA THR A 193 5.27 -5.94 1.02
C THR A 193 5.10 -7.11 1.98
N SER A 194 3.86 -7.43 2.30
CA SER A 194 3.53 -8.59 3.12
C SER A 194 2.31 -9.30 2.54
N VAL A 195 2.33 -10.61 2.54
CA VAL A 195 1.16 -11.44 2.26
C VAL A 195 1.01 -12.38 3.44
N ASP A 196 -0.17 -12.37 4.06
CA ASP A 196 -0.50 -13.23 5.19
C ASP A 196 -1.82 -13.96 4.88
N MET A 197 -1.88 -15.24 5.22
CA MET A 197 -3.00 -16.10 4.90
C MET A 197 -3.40 -16.88 6.15
N GLY A 198 -4.58 -16.56 6.66
CA GLY A 198 -5.18 -17.29 7.77
C GLY A 198 -6.23 -18.30 7.30
N ARG A 199 -6.97 -18.86 8.26
CA ARG A 199 -8.05 -19.80 7.97
C ARG A 199 -9.25 -19.10 7.32
N ASN A 200 -9.57 -17.90 7.82
CA ASN A 200 -10.76 -17.15 7.39
C ASN A 200 -10.42 -15.90 6.57
N TYR A 201 -9.15 -15.67 6.23
CA TYR A 201 -8.72 -14.47 5.53
C TYR A 201 -7.50 -14.66 4.63
N LEU A 202 -7.41 -13.79 3.62
CA LEU A 202 -6.23 -13.48 2.82
C LEU A 202 -5.94 -11.99 3.02
N CYS A 203 -4.74 -11.64 3.49
CA CYS A 203 -4.33 -10.26 3.75
C CYS A 203 -3.10 -9.90 2.92
N VAL A 204 -3.14 -8.74 2.29
CA VAL A 204 -2.02 -8.13 1.58
C VAL A 204 -1.72 -6.78 2.21
N GLY A 205 -0.46 -6.56 2.54
CA GLY A 205 0.08 -5.27 2.97
C GLY A 205 1.04 -4.74 1.91
N TYR A 206 0.84 -3.50 1.48
CA TYR A 206 1.63 -2.90 0.41
C TYR A 206 1.71 -1.38 0.55
N ASN A 207 2.75 -0.83 -0.06
CA ASN A 207 2.92 0.60 -0.22
C ASN A 207 2.18 1.10 -1.46
N SER A 208 1.34 2.11 -1.31
CA SER A 208 0.83 2.93 -2.41
C SER A 208 1.66 4.20 -2.53
N LEU A 209 1.96 4.63 -3.76
CA LEU A 209 2.72 5.86 -4.02
C LEU A 209 1.83 6.93 -4.66
N TYR A 210 1.92 8.15 -4.11
CA TYR A 210 1.17 9.31 -4.59
C TYR A 210 2.15 10.43 -4.99
N GLY A 211 2.08 10.87 -6.25
CA GLY A 211 2.96 11.95 -6.75
C GLY A 211 2.73 13.27 -6.01
N THR A 212 3.81 13.92 -5.58
CA THR A 212 3.73 15.10 -4.68
C THR A 212 3.97 16.45 -5.35
N LYS A 213 4.33 16.50 -6.64
CA LYS A 213 4.62 17.78 -7.33
C LYS A 213 4.04 17.85 -8.74
N PRO A 214 3.43 18.99 -9.15
CA PRO A 214 3.38 19.34 -10.56
C PRO A 214 4.80 19.66 -11.07
N ALA A 215 5.03 19.49 -12.37
CA ALA A 215 6.32 19.72 -13.03
C ALA A 215 6.74 21.21 -13.10
N ASP A 216 6.30 22.04 -12.16
CA ASP A 216 6.56 23.48 -12.17
C ASP A 216 7.94 23.78 -11.54
N ARG A 217 8.80 24.40 -12.34
CA ARG A 217 10.24 24.58 -12.09
C ARG A 217 10.60 25.80 -11.24
N SER A 218 9.66 26.42 -10.55
CA SER A 218 9.93 27.63 -9.78
C SER A 218 9.76 27.38 -8.29
N THR A 219 10.85 27.63 -7.55
CA THR A 219 10.90 27.88 -6.10
C THR A 219 10.40 26.74 -5.21
N ASP A 220 11.31 25.89 -4.71
CA ASP A 220 11.68 25.95 -3.29
C ASP A 220 12.53 24.75 -2.84
N SER A 221 13.60 25.13 -2.14
CA SER A 221 14.41 24.35 -1.21
C SER A 221 15.06 23.07 -1.73
N GLN A 222 16.38 23.19 -1.93
CA GLN A 222 17.35 22.18 -1.53
C GLN A 222 17.06 21.73 -0.07
N SER A 223 16.11 20.81 0.13
CA SER A 223 16.06 20.00 1.34
C SER A 223 16.82 18.70 1.05
N SER A 224 18.12 18.77 1.30
CA SER A 224 18.99 17.68 1.77
C SER A 224 18.71 16.26 1.24
N GLY A 225 19.55 15.80 0.30
CA GLY A 225 20.19 14.47 0.36
C GLY A 225 19.35 13.20 0.15
N ASP A 226 18.04 13.26 -0.05
CA ASP A 226 17.26 12.04 -0.23
C ASP A 226 17.27 11.56 -1.69
N ASN A 227 17.99 10.47 -1.95
CA ASN A 227 18.04 9.73 -3.21
C ASN A 227 16.72 8.98 -3.51
N LEU A 228 15.57 9.57 -3.14
CA LEU A 228 14.25 8.93 -3.12
C LEU A 228 13.29 9.62 -4.09
N PRO A 229 12.35 8.87 -4.70
CA PRO A 229 11.35 9.47 -5.57
C PRO A 229 10.49 10.52 -4.84
N HIS A 230 10.07 11.56 -5.56
CA HIS A 230 9.19 12.61 -5.02
C HIS A 230 7.73 12.17 -4.93
N CYS A 231 7.44 11.20 -4.07
CA CYS A 231 6.08 10.76 -3.79
C CYS A 231 5.85 10.52 -2.29
N THR A 232 4.58 10.61 -1.90
CA THR A 232 4.14 10.22 -0.57
C THR A 232 3.79 8.74 -0.62
N ARG A 233 4.42 7.99 0.27
CA ARG A 233 4.14 6.57 0.49
C ARG A 233 3.05 6.44 1.54
N VAL A 234 2.07 5.58 1.27
CA VAL A 234 1.03 5.21 2.22
C VAL A 234 0.98 3.69 2.29
N TRP A 235 1.15 3.12 3.48
CA TRP A 235 0.93 1.70 3.66
C TRP A 235 -0.56 1.39 3.73
N THR A 236 -0.98 0.32 3.07
CA THR A 236 -2.36 -0.13 3.04
C THR A 236 -2.41 -1.63 3.29
N TRP A 237 -3.31 -2.03 4.18
CA TRP A 237 -3.73 -3.43 4.32
C TRP A 237 -5.03 -3.64 3.54
N LEU A 238 -5.11 -4.77 2.84
CA LEU A 238 -6.29 -5.20 2.12
C LEU A 238 -6.54 -6.67 2.45
N VAL A 239 -7.71 -6.95 3.02
CA VAL A 239 -8.10 -8.26 3.51
C VAL A 239 -9.33 -8.75 2.76
N LEU A 240 -9.33 -10.01 2.34
CA LEU A 240 -10.48 -10.74 1.84
C LEU A 240 -10.82 -11.86 2.82
N THR A 241 -12.08 -11.96 3.25
CA THR A 241 -12.55 -12.95 4.22
C THR A 241 -13.45 -14.01 3.61
N THR A 242 -13.70 -15.09 4.35
CA THR A 242 -14.56 -16.22 3.92
C THR A 242 -16.03 -15.86 3.77
N ASP A 243 -16.51 -14.81 4.43
CA ASP A 243 -17.90 -14.34 4.39
C ASP A 243 -18.12 -13.20 3.38
N ASN A 244 -17.26 -13.12 2.35
CA ASN A 244 -17.31 -12.11 1.31
C ASN A 244 -17.15 -10.67 1.84
N THR A 245 -16.43 -10.50 2.95
CA THR A 245 -16.08 -9.19 3.49
C THR A 245 -14.69 -8.77 3.01
N ILE A 246 -14.57 -7.52 2.57
CA ILE A 246 -13.30 -6.91 2.22
C ILE A 246 -13.01 -5.83 3.26
N ILE A 247 -11.80 -5.85 3.82
CA ILE A 247 -11.37 -4.86 4.79
C ILE A 247 -10.19 -4.09 4.20
N THR A 248 -10.33 -2.77 4.08
CA THR A 248 -9.22 -1.87 3.75
C THR A 248 -8.80 -1.09 4.98
N VAL A 249 -7.50 -1.05 5.24
CA VAL A 249 -6.93 -0.26 6.34
C VAL A 249 -5.84 0.62 5.78
N HIS A 250 -6.00 1.93 5.91
CA HIS A 250 -5.05 2.91 5.40
C HIS A 250 -4.33 3.62 6.54
N GLU A 251 -3.00 3.56 6.50
CA GLU A 251 -2.17 4.32 7.44
C GLU A 251 -2.29 5.83 7.21
N ASP A 252 -2.01 6.58 8.28
CA ASP A 252 -1.91 8.03 8.20
C ASP A 252 -0.62 8.44 7.45
N PRO A 253 -0.71 9.15 6.31
CA PRO A 253 0.48 9.70 5.65
C PRO A 253 1.17 10.80 6.48
N PHE A 254 0.47 11.43 7.41
CA PHE A 254 0.93 12.61 8.15
C PHE A 254 0.68 12.52 9.67
N PRO A 255 1.16 11.46 10.34
CA PRO A 255 0.82 11.16 11.74
C PRO A 255 1.34 12.19 12.76
N LEU A 256 2.29 13.03 12.36
CA LEU A 256 2.88 14.07 13.19
C LEU A 256 2.19 15.44 13.04
N VAL A 257 1.25 15.58 12.10
CA VAL A 257 0.54 16.84 11.88
C VAL A 257 -0.61 16.96 12.88
N GLN A 258 -0.62 18.05 13.64
CA GLN A 258 -1.69 18.35 14.59
C GLN A 258 -2.64 19.42 14.01
N GLY A 259 -3.83 19.00 13.58
CA GLY A 259 -4.98 19.88 13.31
C GLY A 259 -5.07 20.50 11.92
N SER A 260 -4.00 21.10 11.38
CA SER A 260 -4.10 21.81 10.08
C SER A 260 -3.17 21.24 9.01
N TYR A 261 -3.75 20.60 8.00
CA TYR A 261 -3.03 20.15 6.81
C TYR A 261 -2.65 21.33 5.90
N SER A 262 -1.40 21.31 5.42
CA SER A 262 -0.94 22.20 4.34
C SER A 262 -1.72 21.97 3.04
N PRO A 263 -1.72 22.92 2.10
CA PRO A 263 -2.41 22.74 0.80
C PRO A 263 -1.94 21.49 0.05
N LEU A 264 -0.64 21.20 0.10
CA LEU A 264 -0.07 19.99 -0.48
C LEU A 264 -0.56 18.73 0.23
N GLN A 265 -0.59 18.72 1.56
CA GLN A 265 -1.09 17.58 2.33
C GLN A 265 -2.57 17.30 2.06
N ARG A 266 -3.42 18.34 1.99
CA ARG A 266 -4.83 18.19 1.61
C ARG A 266 -4.99 17.61 0.21
N ARG A 267 -4.17 18.07 -0.75
CA ARG A 267 -4.16 17.51 -2.10
C ARG A 267 -3.78 16.03 -2.09
N ILE A 268 -2.75 15.65 -1.33
CA ILE A 268 -2.32 14.25 -1.20
C ILE A 268 -3.43 13.40 -0.58
N LEU A 269 -4.10 13.88 0.48
CA LEU A 269 -5.24 13.19 1.08
C LEU A 269 -6.41 13.03 0.10
N ALA A 270 -6.70 14.05 -0.71
CA ALA A 270 -7.72 13.96 -1.75
C ALA A 270 -7.36 12.93 -2.84
N GLU A 271 -6.09 12.89 -3.28
CA GLU A 271 -5.60 11.90 -4.26
C GLU A 271 -5.62 10.47 -3.69
N LEU A 272 -5.35 10.31 -2.38
CA LEU A 272 -5.45 9.05 -1.66
C LEU A 272 -6.89 8.51 -1.72
N ARG A 273 -7.87 9.38 -1.45
CA ARG A 273 -9.28 9.00 -1.47
C ARG A 273 -9.85 8.83 -2.88
N ARG A 274 -9.22 9.38 -3.92
CA ARG A 274 -9.77 9.39 -5.29
C ARG A 274 -10.12 8.00 -5.81
N ASN A 275 -9.24 7.00 -5.65
CA ASN A 275 -9.51 5.64 -6.13
C ASN A 275 -10.70 5.02 -5.38
N LEU A 276 -10.69 5.15 -4.05
CA LEU A 276 -11.75 4.66 -3.18
C LEU A 276 -13.10 5.28 -3.51
N ILE A 277 -13.14 6.59 -3.77
CA ILE A 277 -14.36 7.30 -4.20
C ILE A 277 -14.85 6.77 -5.56
N SER A 278 -13.94 6.46 -6.50
CA SER A 278 -14.31 5.88 -7.80
C SER A 278 -14.93 4.50 -7.64
N VAL A 279 -14.34 3.66 -6.77
CA VAL A 279 -14.89 2.34 -6.42
C VAL A 279 -16.24 2.49 -5.73
N PHE A 280 -16.34 3.33 -4.71
CA PHE A 280 -17.55 3.60 -3.95
C PHE A 280 -18.69 4.10 -4.83
N ARG A 281 -18.42 5.05 -5.74
CA ARG A 281 -19.41 5.53 -6.72
C ARG A 281 -19.87 4.43 -7.67
N SER A 282 -18.96 3.52 -8.07
CA SER A 282 -19.29 2.39 -8.95
C SER A 282 -20.19 1.33 -8.28
N LEU A 283 -20.38 1.43 -6.95
CA LEU A 283 -21.35 0.62 -6.21
C LEU A 283 -22.75 1.24 -6.22
N SER A 284 -23.00 2.40 -6.83
CA SER A 284 -24.34 2.95 -7.02
C SER A 284 -24.85 2.67 -8.44
N THR A 285 -26.14 2.45 -8.58
CA THR A 285 -26.82 2.36 -9.89
C THR A 285 -27.27 3.73 -10.42
N VAL A 286 -27.22 4.78 -9.58
CA VAL A 286 -27.64 6.14 -9.95
C VAL A 286 -26.73 6.69 -11.04
N ASN A 287 -27.33 7.17 -12.13
CA ASN A 287 -26.65 7.75 -13.29
C ASN A 287 -25.61 6.80 -13.96
N ALA A 288 -25.72 5.49 -13.77
CA ALA A 288 -24.77 4.52 -14.33
C ALA A 288 -24.62 4.65 -15.86
N ASP A 289 -25.75 4.73 -16.58
CA ASP A 289 -25.76 4.85 -18.05
C ASP A 289 -25.11 6.16 -18.51
N SER A 290 -25.43 7.28 -17.85
CA SER A 290 -24.83 8.57 -18.17
C SER A 290 -23.32 8.61 -17.92
N LEU A 291 -22.85 7.90 -16.89
CA LEU A 291 -21.41 7.78 -16.60
C LEU A 291 -20.71 6.87 -17.61
N LEU A 292 -21.36 5.79 -18.06
CA LEU A 292 -20.83 4.93 -19.12
C LEU A 292 -20.69 5.70 -20.44
N GLU A 293 -21.66 6.53 -20.79
CA GLU A 293 -21.61 7.35 -22.01
C GLU A 293 -20.51 8.43 -21.95
N ARG A 294 -20.38 9.10 -20.81
CA ARG A 294 -19.48 10.26 -20.67
C ARG A 294 -18.05 9.90 -20.28
N ASN A 295 -17.88 8.87 -19.45
CA ASN A 295 -16.60 8.49 -18.90
C ASN A 295 -16.52 6.98 -18.58
N PRO A 296 -16.48 6.12 -19.61
CA PRO A 296 -16.52 4.67 -19.45
C PRO A 296 -15.34 4.09 -18.66
N LEU A 297 -14.24 4.84 -18.55
CA LEU A 297 -13.06 4.42 -17.77
C LEU A 297 -13.26 4.60 -16.26
N THR A 298 -14.26 5.37 -15.83
CA THR A 298 -14.53 5.62 -14.40
C THR A 298 -15.53 4.65 -13.78
N LEU A 299 -16.39 4.02 -14.58
CA LEU A 299 -17.34 3.06 -14.06
C LEU A 299 -16.71 1.67 -14.02
N LEU A 300 -16.49 1.17 -12.81
CA LEU A 300 -15.96 -0.17 -12.61
C LEU A 300 -17.11 -1.18 -12.68
N PRO A 301 -16.96 -2.30 -13.42
CA PRO A 301 -17.99 -3.33 -13.56
C PRO A 301 -18.08 -4.20 -12.29
N LEU A 302 -18.41 -3.57 -11.16
CA LEU A 302 -18.62 -4.21 -9.87
C LEU A 302 -20.07 -4.69 -9.76
N ARG A 303 -21.02 -3.75 -9.81
CA ARG A 303 -22.48 -4.01 -9.84
C ARG A 303 -23.04 -3.92 -11.27
N ASN A 304 -22.72 -2.87 -12.00
CA ASN A 304 -23.23 -2.65 -13.36
C ASN A 304 -22.36 -3.38 -14.39
N ARG A 305 -22.70 -4.65 -14.66
CA ARG A 305 -22.00 -5.50 -15.63
C ARG A 305 -22.84 -5.71 -16.88
N LEU A 306 -22.17 -5.86 -18.02
CA LEU A 306 -22.82 -6.24 -19.27
C LEU A 306 -23.42 -7.65 -19.15
N GLY A 307 -24.52 -7.85 -19.87
CA GLY A 307 -25.26 -9.11 -19.88
C GLY A 307 -26.42 -9.12 -18.87
N SER A 308 -27.44 -9.93 -19.15
CA SER A 308 -28.61 -10.07 -18.28
C SER A 308 -29.19 -11.49 -18.32
N THR A 309 -28.52 -12.42 -19.02
CA THR A 309 -28.97 -13.81 -19.05
C THR A 309 -28.68 -14.50 -17.72
N PRO A 310 -29.44 -15.54 -17.36
CA PRO A 310 -29.19 -16.29 -16.13
C PRO A 310 -27.79 -16.91 -16.12
N GLU A 311 -27.25 -17.31 -17.27
CA GLU A 311 -25.89 -17.85 -17.40
C GLU A 311 -24.81 -16.79 -17.14
N GLU A 312 -25.01 -15.55 -17.62
CA GLU A 312 -24.09 -14.43 -17.43
C GLU A 312 -24.12 -13.86 -16.00
N THR A 313 -25.24 -14.03 -15.31
CA THR A 313 -25.48 -13.50 -13.96
C THR A 313 -25.12 -14.50 -12.85
N ALA A 314 -25.05 -15.81 -13.17
CA ALA A 314 -24.86 -16.90 -12.21
C ALA A 314 -23.67 -16.72 -11.24
N HIS A 315 -22.56 -16.14 -11.72
CA HIS A 315 -21.33 -16.00 -10.93
C HIS A 315 -21.13 -14.60 -10.33
N ARG A 316 -22.06 -13.66 -10.54
CA ARG A 316 -21.86 -12.26 -10.12
C ARG A 316 -21.67 -12.12 -8.62
N SER A 317 -22.47 -12.86 -7.85
CA SER A 317 -22.42 -12.84 -6.39
C SER A 317 -21.12 -13.42 -5.84
N SER A 318 -20.60 -14.49 -6.46
CA SER A 318 -19.30 -15.09 -6.10
C SER A 318 -18.11 -14.27 -6.58
N ASP A 319 -18.27 -13.52 -7.68
CA ASP A 319 -17.18 -12.73 -8.28
C ASP A 319 -17.01 -11.35 -7.63
N ALA A 320 -18.10 -10.75 -7.14
CA ALA A 320 -18.11 -9.39 -6.61
C ALA A 320 -17.05 -9.13 -5.53
N PRO A 321 -16.83 -10.02 -4.54
CA PRO A 321 -15.83 -9.76 -3.49
C PRO A 321 -14.40 -9.75 -4.04
N GLY A 322 -14.07 -10.70 -4.91
CA GLY A 322 -12.75 -10.78 -5.54
C GLY A 322 -12.49 -9.61 -6.50
N LEU A 323 -13.53 -9.13 -7.22
CA LEU A 323 -13.42 -7.96 -8.08
C LEU A 323 -13.27 -6.68 -7.26
N LEU A 324 -13.98 -6.54 -6.15
CA LEU A 324 -13.81 -5.42 -5.23
C LEU A 324 -12.39 -5.40 -4.66
N PHE A 325 -11.90 -6.55 -4.19
CA PHE A 325 -10.51 -6.71 -3.75
C PHE A 325 -9.53 -6.28 -4.84
N TYR A 326 -9.75 -6.69 -6.10
CA TYR A 326 -8.92 -6.26 -7.23
C TYR A 326 -8.94 -4.73 -7.43
N TYR A 327 -10.10 -4.08 -7.50
CA TYR A 327 -10.18 -2.64 -7.78
C TYR A 327 -9.73 -1.76 -6.61
N LEU A 328 -9.77 -2.28 -5.38
CA LEU A 328 -9.18 -1.60 -4.23
C LEU A 328 -7.65 -1.73 -4.21
N PHE A 329 -7.11 -2.86 -4.65
CA PHE A 329 -5.67 -3.05 -4.84
C PHE A 329 -5.13 -2.25 -6.03
N GLU A 330 -5.87 -2.26 -7.13
CA GLU A 330 -5.50 -1.58 -8.35
C GLU A 330 -5.73 -0.07 -8.22
N ASN A 331 -4.64 0.69 -8.11
CA ASN A 331 -4.66 2.14 -8.12
C ASN A 331 -3.94 2.68 -9.36
N TRP A 332 -4.45 2.28 -10.54
CA TRP A 332 -3.83 2.58 -11.84
C TRP A 332 -3.44 4.03 -12.00
N SER A 333 -4.37 4.93 -11.68
CA SER A 333 -4.19 6.38 -11.90
C SER A 333 -3.03 6.95 -11.08
N ASN A 334 -2.75 6.42 -9.89
CA ASN A 334 -1.67 6.93 -9.05
C ASN A 334 -0.36 6.21 -9.32
N SER A 335 -0.37 4.88 -9.39
CA SER A 335 0.86 4.09 -9.53
C SER A 335 1.56 4.30 -10.87
N PHE A 336 0.84 4.56 -11.96
CA PHE A 336 1.47 4.71 -13.29
C PHE A 336 1.77 6.16 -13.68
N THR A 337 1.05 7.14 -13.11
CA THR A 337 1.27 8.56 -13.42
C THR A 337 2.69 9.03 -13.11
N LEU A 338 3.42 8.34 -12.22
CA LEU A 338 4.81 8.64 -11.90
C LEU A 338 5.78 8.45 -13.06
N VAL A 339 5.53 7.47 -13.94
CA VAL A 339 6.51 7.06 -14.96
C VAL A 339 5.93 7.07 -16.37
N THR A 340 4.66 6.72 -16.57
CA THR A 340 4.15 6.36 -17.91
C THR A 340 3.49 7.48 -18.70
N ARG A 341 3.23 8.64 -18.08
CA ARG A 341 2.65 9.78 -18.81
C ARG A 341 3.68 10.38 -19.76
N LYS A 342 3.23 10.92 -20.90
CA LYS A 342 4.10 11.68 -21.82
C LYS A 342 4.82 12.85 -21.13
N ASP A 343 4.16 13.41 -20.11
CA ASP A 343 4.72 14.45 -19.24
C ASP A 343 5.36 13.85 -17.98
N SER A 344 5.89 12.63 -18.06
CA SER A 344 6.60 12.04 -16.93
C SER A 344 7.73 12.98 -16.52
N ARG A 345 7.86 13.17 -15.21
CA ARG A 345 8.90 14.04 -14.67
C ARG A 345 10.29 13.60 -15.18
N TYR A 346 10.54 12.29 -15.18
CA TYR A 346 11.83 11.74 -15.57
C TYR A 346 12.16 11.98 -17.04
N GLY A 347 11.18 11.83 -17.95
CA GLY A 347 11.37 12.13 -19.36
C GLY A 347 11.69 13.61 -19.61
N VAL A 348 10.90 14.51 -19.02
CA VAL A 348 11.11 15.97 -19.14
C VAL A 348 12.45 16.39 -18.54
N GLU A 349 12.80 15.84 -17.39
CA GLU A 349 14.04 16.16 -16.69
C GLU A 349 15.28 15.65 -17.44
N LEU A 350 15.25 14.41 -17.95
CA LEU A 350 16.35 13.86 -18.75
C LEU A 350 16.53 14.62 -20.07
N ALA A 351 15.44 15.03 -20.72
CA ALA A 351 15.50 15.84 -21.94
C ALA A 351 16.14 17.22 -21.66
N ALA A 352 15.78 17.85 -20.54
CA ALA A 352 16.38 19.12 -20.14
C ALA A 352 17.86 18.98 -19.73
N LEU A 353 18.22 17.93 -19.00
CA LEU A 353 19.61 17.64 -18.65
C LEU A 353 20.45 17.39 -19.90
N ARG A 354 19.90 16.67 -20.88
CA ARG A 354 20.55 16.47 -22.18
C ARG A 354 20.86 17.80 -22.85
N ALA A 355 19.88 18.70 -22.96
CA ALA A 355 20.09 20.02 -23.56
C ALA A 355 21.13 20.85 -22.80
N ALA A 356 21.04 20.89 -21.46
CA ALA A 356 21.99 21.63 -20.63
C ALA A 356 23.43 21.09 -20.72
N MET A 357 23.61 19.76 -20.77
CA MET A 357 24.93 19.14 -20.95
C MET A 357 25.52 19.39 -22.33
N PHE A 358 24.70 19.54 -23.37
CA PHE A 358 25.18 19.92 -24.71
C PHE A 358 25.69 21.36 -24.76
N GLU A 359 25.05 22.27 -24.02
CA GLU A 359 25.48 23.66 -23.91
C GLU A 359 26.72 23.80 -23.03
N GLN A 360 26.67 23.26 -21.81
CA GLN A 360 27.77 23.31 -20.85
C GLN A 360 27.78 22.07 -19.93
N PRO A 361 28.65 21.07 -20.17
CA PRO A 361 28.77 19.93 -19.28
C PRO A 361 29.41 20.35 -17.94
N THR A 362 28.79 19.97 -16.83
CA THR A 362 29.25 20.28 -15.46
C THR A 362 29.14 19.02 -14.60
N LEU A 363 29.86 18.97 -13.46
CA LEU A 363 29.78 17.83 -12.55
C LEU A 363 28.41 17.70 -11.87
N GLU A 364 27.70 18.82 -11.64
CA GLU A 364 26.35 18.82 -11.07
C GLU A 364 25.35 18.02 -11.90
N HIS A 365 25.53 18.04 -13.23
CA HIS A 365 24.74 17.24 -14.15
C HIS A 365 24.91 15.73 -13.91
N ILE A 366 26.11 15.27 -13.57
CA ILE A 366 26.40 13.86 -13.26
C ILE A 366 25.78 13.48 -11.92
N ASP A 367 25.91 14.33 -10.89
CA ASP A 367 25.28 14.10 -9.58
C ASP A 367 23.75 14.00 -9.69
N ARG A 368 23.14 14.81 -10.57
CA ARG A 368 21.70 14.73 -10.82
C ARG A 368 21.33 13.45 -11.57
N LEU A 369 22.08 13.04 -12.58
CA LEU A 369 21.86 11.75 -13.26
C LEU A 369 22.00 10.56 -12.31
N ASP A 370 22.95 10.60 -11.37
CA ASP A 370 23.09 9.59 -10.33
C ASP A 370 21.86 9.54 -9.41
N THR A 371 21.39 10.71 -8.96
CA THR A 371 20.17 10.82 -8.16
C THR A 371 18.96 10.24 -8.90
N ILE A 372 18.77 10.60 -10.18
CA ILE A 372 17.69 10.06 -11.02
C ILE A 372 17.82 8.53 -11.13
N GLY A 373 19.03 8.00 -11.31
CA GLY A 373 19.27 6.55 -11.35
C GLY A 373 18.83 5.83 -10.07
N LYS A 374 19.11 6.42 -8.91
CA LYS A 374 18.66 5.88 -7.61
C LYS A 374 17.14 5.95 -7.46
N GLU A 375 16.52 7.07 -7.83
CA GLU A 375 15.06 7.24 -7.82
C GLU A 375 14.37 6.18 -8.71
N LEU A 376 14.83 6.02 -9.96
CA LEU A 376 14.33 5.00 -10.89
C LEU A 376 14.54 3.57 -10.36
N GLY A 377 15.66 3.31 -9.70
CA GLY A 377 15.94 2.02 -9.04
C GLY A 377 14.95 1.71 -7.90
N VAL A 378 14.52 2.72 -7.14
CA VAL A 378 13.47 2.56 -6.11
C VAL A 378 12.13 2.23 -6.76
N LEU A 379 11.74 2.96 -7.81
CA LEU A 379 10.49 2.72 -8.53
C LEU A 379 10.45 1.34 -9.19
N ARG A 380 11.56 0.89 -9.80
CA ARG A 380 11.66 -0.46 -10.35
C ARG A 380 11.34 -1.53 -9.30
N ARG A 381 12.03 -1.49 -8.15
CA ARG A 381 11.81 -2.45 -7.06
C ARG A 381 10.39 -2.39 -6.51
N HIS A 382 9.78 -1.20 -6.51
CA HIS A 382 8.39 -1.03 -6.10
C HIS A 382 7.41 -1.77 -7.03
N TYR A 383 7.54 -1.58 -8.36
CA TYR A 383 6.71 -2.31 -9.32
C TYR A 383 6.98 -3.83 -9.33
N ASP A 384 8.24 -4.24 -9.18
CA ASP A 384 8.60 -5.65 -9.00
C ASP A 384 7.92 -6.24 -7.75
N ALA A 385 7.80 -5.46 -6.68
CA ALA A 385 7.12 -5.90 -5.45
C ALA A 385 5.61 -6.09 -5.66
N TYR A 386 4.97 -5.25 -6.48
CA TYR A 386 3.57 -5.47 -6.89
C TYR A 386 3.41 -6.75 -7.71
N ILE A 387 4.30 -7.02 -8.67
CA ILE A 387 4.28 -8.28 -9.42
C ILE A 387 4.39 -9.48 -8.47
N ARG A 388 5.31 -9.42 -7.49
CA ARG A 388 5.45 -10.48 -6.47
C ARG A 388 4.18 -10.69 -5.66
N ILE A 389 3.50 -9.62 -5.24
CA ILE A 389 2.19 -9.75 -4.57
C ILE A 389 1.22 -10.49 -5.49
N ILE A 390 1.11 -10.06 -6.75
CA ILE A 390 0.17 -10.64 -7.71
C ILE A 390 0.46 -12.12 -7.94
N ASP A 391 1.72 -12.49 -8.13
CA ASP A 391 2.11 -13.89 -8.30
C ASP A 391 1.74 -14.72 -7.07
N ARG A 392 1.94 -14.21 -5.84
CA ARG A 392 1.50 -14.88 -4.59
C ARG A 392 -0.02 -15.02 -4.47
N LEU A 393 -0.78 -14.05 -4.97
CA LEU A 393 -2.25 -14.12 -5.00
C LEU A 393 -2.76 -15.14 -6.04
N LEU A 394 -1.99 -15.34 -7.11
CA LEU A 394 -2.32 -16.27 -8.20
C LEU A 394 -1.83 -17.70 -7.92
N GLU A 395 -0.82 -17.88 -7.08
CA GLU A 395 -0.29 -19.18 -6.65
C GLU A 395 -1.42 -20.09 -6.14
N PRO A 396 -1.48 -21.37 -6.57
CA PRO A 396 -2.40 -22.35 -6.02
C PRO A 396 -2.09 -22.56 -4.53
N GLN A 397 -3.08 -22.32 -3.67
CA GLN A 397 -2.92 -22.48 -2.22
C GLN A 397 -2.99 -23.96 -1.85
N GLY A 398 -1.84 -24.58 -1.56
CA GLY A 398 -1.77 -25.95 -1.07
C GLY A 398 -1.94 -26.02 0.46
N PRO A 399 -2.74 -26.93 1.01
CA PRO A 399 -2.89 -27.06 2.46
C PRO A 399 -1.57 -27.56 3.09
N THR A 400 -1.01 -26.81 4.05
CA THR A 400 0.13 -27.27 4.85
C THR A 400 -0.25 -27.33 6.33
N MET A 401 -0.15 -28.51 6.93
CA MET A 401 -0.52 -28.79 8.34
C MET A 401 0.12 -27.85 9.37
N ALA A 402 1.31 -27.31 9.11
CA ALA A 402 2.01 -26.38 10.00
C ALA A 402 1.33 -25.00 10.09
N SER A 403 0.56 -24.58 9.07
CA SER A 403 -0.11 -23.28 9.07
C SER A 403 -1.36 -23.26 9.96
N LEU A 404 -1.95 -24.43 10.23
CA LEU A 404 -3.10 -24.56 11.11
C LEU A 404 -2.75 -24.28 12.59
N GLN A 405 -1.49 -24.33 13.00
CA GLN A 405 -1.10 -24.13 14.40
C GLN A 405 -0.95 -22.66 14.82
N ASN A 406 -1.04 -21.70 13.89
CA ASN A 406 -0.87 -20.26 14.16
C ASN A 406 -2.19 -19.50 14.43
N SER A 407 -3.33 -20.20 14.51
CA SER A 407 -4.66 -19.61 14.80
C SER A 407 -4.80 -19.21 16.28
N GLN A 408 -5.51 -18.12 16.58
CA GLN A 408 -5.64 -17.57 17.93
C GLN A 408 -6.49 -18.42 18.91
N ILE A 409 -7.08 -19.54 18.48
CA ILE A 409 -8.13 -20.22 19.24
C ILE A 409 -7.66 -21.46 20.03
N VAL A 410 -6.37 -21.80 20.09
CA VAL A 410 -5.91 -22.83 21.06
C VAL A 410 -4.63 -22.39 21.74
N GLY A 411 -4.79 -21.68 22.86
CA GLY A 411 -3.69 -21.16 23.66
C GLY A 411 -4.05 -20.89 25.11
N SER A 412 -4.91 -21.70 25.74
CA SER A 412 -4.91 -21.96 27.19
C SER A 412 -5.90 -23.08 27.49
N ASP A 413 -5.45 -24.09 28.23
CA ASP A 413 -6.23 -25.20 28.81
C ASP A 413 -6.66 -26.34 27.87
N ASP A 414 -5.71 -27.20 27.50
CA ASP A 414 -5.87 -28.65 27.71
C ASP A 414 -4.55 -29.39 27.48
N SER A 415 -3.77 -29.51 28.56
CA SER A 415 -2.71 -30.51 28.66
C SER A 415 -3.34 -31.86 29.03
N ALA A 416 -4.09 -32.47 28.11
CA ALA A 416 -4.69 -33.78 28.31
C ALA A 416 -4.41 -34.70 27.12
N SER A 417 -3.31 -35.44 27.25
CA SER A 417 -3.06 -36.79 26.70
C SER A 417 -3.82 -37.22 25.43
N VAL A 418 -3.07 -37.30 24.33
CA VAL A 418 -3.38 -38.13 23.16
C VAL A 418 -3.36 -39.61 23.58
N SER A 419 -4.47 -40.16 24.08
CA SER A 419 -4.75 -41.63 24.11
C SER A 419 -6.05 -42.00 24.83
N THR A 420 -7.21 -41.44 24.48
CA THR A 420 -8.49 -42.17 24.69
C THR A 420 -9.63 -41.63 23.82
N ILE A 421 -9.75 -42.14 22.60
CA ILE A 421 -10.98 -41.95 21.81
C ILE A 421 -12.06 -42.86 22.39
N ARG A 422 -12.99 -42.28 23.15
CA ARG A 422 -14.36 -42.81 23.30
C ARG A 422 -15.30 -41.87 22.54
N PRO A 423 -16.21 -42.39 21.70
CA PRO A 423 -17.12 -41.55 20.94
C PRO A 423 -18.21 -41.00 21.87
N ARG A 424 -18.21 -39.69 22.13
CA ARG A 424 -19.37 -39.00 22.68
C ARG A 424 -20.39 -38.80 21.56
N VAL A 425 -21.54 -39.42 21.75
CA VAL A 425 -22.75 -39.26 20.95
C VAL A 425 -23.36 -37.88 21.26
N ASN A 426 -23.69 -37.11 20.22
CA ASN A 426 -24.37 -35.81 20.21
C ASN A 426 -23.51 -34.54 20.37
N GLY A 427 -22.89 -34.15 19.26
CA GLY A 427 -22.42 -32.81 18.92
C GLY A 427 -22.00 -32.84 17.44
N PRO A 428 -22.21 -31.78 16.63
CA PRO A 428 -21.81 -31.82 15.23
C PRO A 428 -20.29 -31.83 15.18
N VAL A 429 -19.73 -33.01 14.89
CA VAL A 429 -18.33 -33.19 14.54
C VAL A 429 -18.09 -32.41 13.26
N VAL A 430 -17.45 -31.24 13.38
CA VAL A 430 -16.96 -30.47 12.23
C VAL A 430 -15.89 -31.33 11.57
N ARG A 431 -16.31 -32.11 10.58
CA ARG A 431 -15.40 -32.87 9.72
C ARG A 431 -14.54 -31.87 8.96
N GLU A 432 -13.23 -32.02 9.15
CA GLU A 432 -12.13 -31.49 8.36
C GLU A 432 -12.47 -31.51 6.86
N LYS A 433 -13.14 -30.48 6.34
CA LYS A 433 -13.21 -30.22 4.91
C LYS A 433 -11.86 -29.62 4.54
N GLU A 434 -10.98 -30.44 3.97
CA GLU A 434 -9.88 -30.07 3.07
C GLU A 434 -9.47 -28.59 3.15
N SER A 435 -8.82 -28.21 4.26
CA SER A 435 -8.64 -26.81 4.66
C SER A 435 -7.54 -26.16 3.82
N ILE A 436 -7.90 -25.64 2.65
CA ILE A 436 -7.08 -24.70 1.88
C ILE A 436 -6.77 -23.49 2.77
N LEU A 437 -5.50 -23.11 2.87
CA LEU A 437 -5.09 -21.92 3.61
C LEU A 437 -5.45 -20.67 2.80
N GLY A 438 -6.02 -19.67 3.45
CA GLY A 438 -6.39 -18.41 2.83
C GLY A 438 -7.67 -18.48 2.00
N VAL A 439 -8.27 -17.31 1.78
CA VAL A 439 -9.46 -17.16 0.95
C VAL A 439 -9.03 -17.09 -0.51
N SER A 440 -9.58 -17.96 -1.34
CA SER A 440 -9.25 -17.98 -2.77
C SER A 440 -9.94 -16.85 -3.53
N LEU A 441 -9.20 -16.20 -4.43
CA LEU A 441 -9.78 -15.23 -5.36
C LEU A 441 -10.72 -15.90 -6.37
N SER A 442 -11.79 -15.19 -6.71
CA SER A 442 -12.71 -15.59 -7.79
C SER A 442 -11.99 -15.68 -9.14
N SER A 443 -12.56 -16.47 -10.07
CA SER A 443 -11.98 -16.66 -11.39
C SER A 443 -11.86 -15.34 -12.16
N ALA A 444 -12.88 -14.48 -12.07
CA ALA A 444 -12.89 -13.15 -12.67
C ALA A 444 -11.77 -12.27 -12.11
N ALA A 445 -11.59 -12.25 -10.78
CA ALA A 445 -10.51 -11.50 -10.13
C ALA A 445 -9.13 -11.99 -10.56
N ARG A 446 -8.91 -13.32 -10.61
CA ARG A 446 -7.63 -13.90 -11.07
C ARG A 446 -7.25 -13.49 -12.48
N ILE A 447 -8.22 -13.36 -13.40
CA ILE A 447 -7.97 -12.88 -14.76
C ILE A 447 -7.55 -11.41 -14.74
N ARG A 448 -8.23 -10.58 -13.94
CA ARG A 448 -7.91 -9.15 -13.78
C ARG A 448 -6.51 -8.94 -13.20
N PHE A 449 -6.15 -9.69 -12.15
CA PHE A 449 -4.80 -9.68 -11.58
C PHE A 449 -3.72 -10.09 -12.59
N ARG A 450 -3.95 -11.15 -13.39
CA ARG A 450 -3.01 -11.52 -14.47
C ARG A 450 -2.79 -10.40 -15.47
N ARG A 451 -3.88 -9.80 -15.95
CA ARG A 451 -3.80 -8.64 -16.86
C ARG A 451 -3.05 -7.48 -16.21
N PHE A 452 -3.33 -7.19 -14.94
CA PHE A 452 -2.68 -6.09 -14.23
C PHE A 452 -1.17 -6.31 -14.08
N ARG A 453 -0.74 -7.54 -13.80
CA ARG A 453 0.69 -7.90 -13.81
C ARG A 453 1.33 -7.59 -15.16
N ASP A 454 0.71 -8.01 -16.24
CA ASP A 454 1.22 -7.79 -17.59
C ASP A 454 1.26 -6.29 -17.93
N GLN A 455 0.30 -5.50 -17.42
CA GLN A 455 0.32 -4.04 -17.57
C GLN A 455 1.42 -3.35 -16.75
N ILE A 456 1.72 -3.81 -15.53
CA ILE A 456 2.85 -3.30 -14.75
C ILE A 456 4.16 -3.53 -15.50
N ASP A 457 4.36 -4.75 -16.02
CA ASP A 457 5.55 -5.09 -16.78
C ASP A 457 5.67 -4.23 -18.04
N LEU A 458 4.62 -4.17 -18.85
CA LEU A 458 4.64 -3.47 -20.13
C LEU A 458 4.75 -1.94 -19.99
N TYR A 459 4.01 -1.34 -19.07
CA TYR A 459 3.88 0.11 -19.03
C TYR A 459 4.80 0.76 -18.00
N ALA A 460 4.95 0.18 -16.81
CA ALA A 460 5.76 0.79 -15.76
C ALA A 460 7.22 0.34 -15.85
N LEU A 461 7.48 -0.96 -15.83
CA LEU A 461 8.86 -1.48 -15.78
C LEU A 461 9.65 -1.16 -17.05
N LYS A 462 9.04 -1.32 -18.24
CA LYS A 462 9.69 -0.97 -19.51
C LYS A 462 10.01 0.52 -19.63
N GLU A 463 9.13 1.38 -19.13
CA GLU A 463 9.37 2.83 -19.16
C GLU A 463 10.49 3.23 -18.17
N VAL A 464 10.53 2.63 -16.97
CA VAL A 464 11.67 2.79 -16.05
C VAL A 464 12.98 2.31 -16.68
N GLU A 465 12.94 1.19 -17.41
CA GLU A 465 14.09 0.63 -18.12
C GLU A 465 14.59 1.60 -19.21
N GLU A 466 13.69 2.23 -19.94
CA GLU A 466 14.02 3.22 -20.97
C GLU A 466 14.67 4.48 -20.38
N TYR A 467 14.11 5.05 -19.31
CA TYR A 467 14.75 6.19 -18.63
C TYR A 467 16.11 5.83 -18.05
N SER A 468 16.28 4.60 -17.57
CA SER A 468 17.57 4.12 -17.08
C SER A 468 18.61 4.07 -18.20
N LYS A 469 18.25 3.57 -19.39
CA LYS A 469 19.12 3.53 -20.58
C LYS A 469 19.47 4.93 -21.09
N GLN A 470 18.51 5.85 -21.10
CA GLN A 470 18.74 7.25 -21.48
C GLN A 470 19.72 7.91 -20.51
N LYS A 471 19.55 7.69 -19.20
CA LYS A 471 20.48 8.17 -18.18
C LYS A 471 21.90 7.61 -18.39
N GLU A 472 22.06 6.31 -18.63
CA GLU A 472 23.37 5.69 -18.90
C GLU A 472 24.03 6.28 -20.15
N SER A 473 23.26 6.52 -21.20
CA SER A 473 23.73 7.16 -22.43
C SER A 473 24.25 8.58 -22.16
N LEU A 474 23.55 9.37 -21.32
CA LEU A 474 23.97 10.71 -20.95
C LEU A 474 25.22 10.72 -20.07
N VAL A 475 25.36 9.76 -19.14
CA VAL A 475 26.60 9.61 -18.35
C VAL A 475 27.79 9.30 -19.24
N SER A 476 27.62 8.39 -20.20
CA SER A 476 28.67 8.04 -21.17
C SER A 476 29.09 9.26 -22.01
N LEU A 477 28.11 10.03 -22.49
CA LEU A 477 28.34 11.27 -23.23
C LEU A 477 29.11 12.28 -22.37
N ALA A 478 28.62 12.59 -21.17
CA ALA A 478 29.25 13.57 -20.27
C ALA A 478 30.69 13.17 -19.91
N SER A 479 30.92 11.89 -19.62
CA SER A 479 32.26 11.37 -19.32
C SER A 479 33.19 11.54 -20.52
N THR A 480 32.71 11.27 -21.74
CA THR A 480 33.49 11.47 -22.97
C THR A 480 33.85 12.95 -23.18
N PHE A 481 32.89 13.86 -23.04
CA PHE A 481 33.11 15.30 -23.20
C PHE A 481 34.09 15.87 -22.16
N LEU A 482 33.94 15.49 -20.88
CA LEU A 482 34.83 15.97 -19.82
C LEU A 482 36.27 15.43 -19.96
N LEU A 483 36.44 14.22 -20.46
CA LEU A 483 37.75 13.64 -20.71
C LEU A 483 38.43 14.18 -21.98
N THR A 484 37.65 14.61 -22.98
CA THR A 484 38.18 15.08 -24.27
C THR A 484 38.43 16.59 -24.32
N PHE A 485 37.75 17.39 -23.50
CA PHE A 485 37.91 18.85 -23.46
C PHE A 485 38.13 19.37 -22.02
N PRO A 486 39.27 19.07 -21.38
CA PRO A 486 39.57 19.54 -20.03
C PRO A 486 39.81 21.07 -19.95
N GLU A 487 40.14 21.74 -21.06
CA GLU A 487 40.51 23.16 -21.08
C GLU A 487 39.51 24.00 -21.89
N ARG A 488 38.53 24.57 -21.19
CA ARG A 488 37.82 25.81 -21.59
C ARG A 488 37.64 26.76 -20.40
N GLY A 489 38.52 26.66 -19.40
CA GLY A 489 38.45 27.42 -18.16
C GLY A 489 39.19 28.76 -18.17
N GLU A 490 40.24 28.92 -18.98
CA GLU A 490 41.07 30.13 -18.97
C GLU A 490 41.61 30.41 -20.37
N GLU A 491 40.83 31.09 -21.21
CA GLU A 491 41.30 31.97 -22.30
C GLU A 491 40.07 32.52 -23.05
N ALA A 492 39.38 33.43 -22.39
CA ALA A 492 38.46 34.36 -23.03
C ALA A 492 38.72 35.78 -22.50
N GLU A 493 39.99 36.18 -22.52
CA GLU A 493 40.37 37.58 -22.38
C GLU A 493 40.71 38.17 -23.74
N LEU A 494 40.03 39.29 -24.05
CA LEU A 494 40.46 40.37 -24.92
C LEU A 494 40.53 40.08 -26.43
N ILE A 495 39.39 40.26 -27.11
CA ILE A 495 39.41 40.87 -28.46
C ILE A 495 39.00 42.34 -28.29
N PRO A 496 39.88 43.32 -28.55
CA PRO A 496 39.56 44.72 -28.37
C PRO A 496 38.62 45.21 -29.47
N TYR A 497 37.64 46.02 -29.05
CA TYR A 497 36.90 46.92 -29.92
C TYR A 497 37.88 47.90 -30.60
N GLY A 498 37.90 47.90 -31.93
CA GLY A 498 38.55 48.90 -32.79
C GLY A 498 38.04 48.70 -34.23
N ILE A 499 36.98 49.37 -34.67
CA ILE A 499 36.93 50.71 -35.28
C ILE A 499 37.35 50.72 -36.77
N LEU A 500 36.40 51.23 -37.59
CA LEU A 500 36.48 51.96 -38.87
C LEU A 500 36.50 51.22 -40.25
N GLU A 501 35.47 51.59 -41.03
CA GLU A 501 35.47 51.99 -42.47
C GLU A 501 36.02 51.02 -43.53
N LEU A 502 35.15 50.50 -44.40
CA LEU A 502 34.61 51.12 -45.63
C LEU A 502 33.51 50.24 -46.25
#